data_AF-A0A1F8TSR6-F1
#
_entry.id   AF-A0A1F8TSR6-F1
#
_cell.length_a   1.000
_cell.length_b   1.000
_cell.length_c   1.000
_cell.angle_alpha   90.00
_cell.angle_beta   90.00
_cell.angle_gamma   90.00
#
_symmetry.space_group_name_H-M   'P 1'
#
loop_
_entity.id
_entity.type
_entity.pdbx_description
1 polymer ?
#
loop_
_entity_poly.entity_id
_entity_poly.type
_entity_poly.pdbx_seq_one_letter_code
_entity_poly.pdbx_strand_id
1 'polypeptide(L)'
;MNKSLLTNLLALVVMACGWFFAVPWLWAMGLFAFSGAVTNWLAIHMLFEKVPLLYGSGVIPARFSEFKQGIYDLIMGQFFSKENLQRLLAEQHDQDVVSLKLAPVIEAIDLSPAFDALLETVQKSSLGGMLAMFGGAQMLVPLKEPFIENLSRSLIELADSPEVQQQIKNQLHQGDTIDLLQPKIAAVVEGRLAELTPEMVKDIVQQMIRQHLGWLVVWGGVFGALIGLFSSILPAI
;
A
#
# COMPACT_ATOMS: atom_id res chain seq x y z
N MET A 1 -2.83 30.06 -13.95
CA MET A 1 -1.88 30.99 -14.61
C MET A 1 -0.48 30.66 -14.13
N ASN A 2 0.47 30.45 -15.04
CA ASN A 2 1.80 29.94 -14.68
C ASN A 2 2.63 31.08 -14.03
N LYS A 3 2.69 31.11 -12.69
CA LYS A 3 3.31 32.20 -11.90
C LYS A 3 4.72 32.54 -12.38
N SER A 4 5.50 31.52 -12.73
CA SER A 4 6.85 31.67 -13.28
C SER A 4 6.89 32.44 -14.60
N LEU A 5 5.96 32.19 -15.54
CA LEU A 5 5.93 32.91 -16.81
C LEU A 5 5.65 34.39 -16.61
N LEU A 6 4.72 34.72 -15.71
CA LEU A 6 4.39 36.11 -15.39
C LEU A 6 5.58 36.85 -14.78
N THR A 7 6.28 36.25 -13.81
CA THR A 7 7.46 36.85 -13.19
C THR A 7 8.59 37.08 -14.20
N ASN A 8 8.89 36.08 -15.03
CA ASN A 8 9.94 36.20 -16.05
C ASN A 8 9.61 37.29 -17.07
N LEU A 9 8.35 37.36 -17.52
CA LEU A 9 7.91 38.37 -18.48
C LEU A 9 7.96 39.78 -17.86
N LEU A 10 7.50 39.94 -16.62
CA LEU A 10 7.55 41.21 -15.91
C LEU A 10 9.00 41.68 -15.69
N ALA A 11 9.89 40.78 -15.26
CA ALA A 11 11.30 41.11 -15.09
C ALA A 11 11.96 41.51 -16.42
N LEU A 12 11.62 40.82 -17.52
CA LEU A 12 12.10 41.14 -18.86
C LEU A 12 11.61 42.50 -19.35
N VAL A 13 10.34 42.84 -19.11
CA VAL A 13 9.77 44.17 -19.44
C VAL A 13 10.47 45.27 -18.64
N VAL A 14 10.66 45.07 -17.34
CA VAL A 14 11.38 46.03 -16.47
C VAL A 14 12.81 46.24 -16.95
N MET A 15 13.52 45.16 -17.29
CA MET A 15 14.86 45.20 -17.84
C MET A 15 14.91 45.97 -19.18
N ALA A 16 13.97 45.69 -20.08
CA ALA A 16 13.88 46.36 -21.38
C ALA A 16 13.57 47.86 -21.26
N CYS A 17 12.66 48.24 -20.35
CA CYS A 17 12.38 49.65 -20.05
C CYS A 17 13.60 50.36 -19.48
N GLY A 18 14.31 49.74 -18.52
CA GLY A 18 15.55 50.30 -17.97
C GLY A 18 16.61 50.55 -19.03
N TRP A 19 16.76 49.64 -19.99
CA TRP A 19 17.65 49.80 -21.13
C TRP A 19 17.20 50.92 -22.07
N PHE A 20 15.93 50.91 -22.51
CA PHE A 20 15.42 51.83 -23.53
C PHE A 20 15.40 53.28 -23.05
N PHE A 21 15.02 53.52 -21.79
CA PHE A 21 14.99 54.85 -21.18
C PHE A 21 16.34 55.26 -20.58
N ALA A 22 17.39 54.45 -20.72
CA ALA A 22 18.72 54.67 -20.16
C ALA A 22 18.70 54.99 -18.66
N VAL A 23 17.88 54.24 -17.89
CA VAL A 23 17.75 54.39 -16.42
C VAL A 23 18.57 53.29 -15.73
N PRO A 24 19.78 53.59 -15.21
CA PRO A 24 20.73 52.56 -14.78
C PRO A 24 20.23 51.68 -13.63
N TRP A 25 19.55 52.28 -12.64
CA TRP A 25 19.00 51.53 -11.51
C TRP A 25 17.86 50.59 -11.92
N LEU A 26 17.04 51.01 -12.88
CA LEU A 26 15.92 50.22 -13.40
C LEU A 26 16.42 49.06 -14.25
N TRP A 27 17.48 49.31 -15.03
CA TRP A 27 18.18 48.26 -15.79
C TRP A 27 18.79 47.20 -14.86
N ALA A 28 19.53 47.62 -13.82
CA ALA A 28 20.12 46.69 -12.85
C ALA A 28 19.04 45.89 -12.11
N MET A 29 17.99 46.56 -11.62
CA MET A 29 16.84 45.91 -10.99
C MET A 29 16.22 44.84 -11.91
N GLY A 30 15.94 45.19 -13.17
CA GLY A 30 15.35 44.26 -14.14
C GLY A 30 16.28 43.09 -14.49
N LEU A 31 17.58 43.35 -14.67
CA LEU A 31 18.57 42.34 -15.02
C LEU A 31 18.73 41.29 -13.92
N PHE A 32 18.90 41.73 -12.66
CA PHE A 32 19.03 40.80 -11.54
C PHE A 32 17.71 40.07 -11.24
N ALA A 33 16.56 40.74 -11.38
CA ALA A 33 15.25 40.09 -11.28
C ALA A 33 15.07 38.99 -12.33
N PHE A 34 15.44 39.28 -13.58
CA PHE A 34 15.32 38.33 -14.69
C PHE A 34 16.28 37.15 -14.48
N SER A 35 17.55 37.42 -14.14
CA SER A 35 18.53 36.38 -13.84
C SER A 35 18.08 35.46 -12.69
N GLY A 36 17.58 36.03 -11.59
CA GLY A 36 17.10 35.26 -10.44
C GLY A 36 15.87 34.40 -10.78
N ALA A 37 14.91 34.97 -11.52
CA ALA A 37 13.71 34.24 -11.94
C ALA A 37 14.04 33.12 -12.94
N VAL A 38 14.91 33.37 -13.93
CA VAL A 38 15.33 32.37 -14.93
C VAL A 38 16.15 31.26 -14.30
N THR A 39 17.12 31.59 -13.44
CA THR A 39 17.96 30.58 -12.76
C THR A 39 17.10 29.68 -11.90
N ASN A 40 16.15 30.23 -11.16
CA ASN A 40 15.29 29.41 -10.34
C ASN A 40 14.28 28.59 -11.16
N TRP A 41 13.78 29.12 -12.27
CA TRP A 41 12.98 28.34 -13.22
C TRP A 41 13.76 27.15 -13.77
N LEU A 42 15.02 27.37 -14.16
CA LEU A 42 15.92 26.33 -14.63
C LEU A 42 16.21 25.30 -13.52
N ALA A 43 16.40 25.75 -12.28
CA ALA A 43 16.58 24.88 -11.11
C ALA A 43 15.36 23.96 -10.90
N ILE A 44 14.14 24.48 -11.04
CA ILE A 44 12.93 23.66 -10.97
C ILE A 44 12.88 22.68 -12.14
N HIS A 45 13.19 23.12 -13.35
CA HIS A 45 13.19 22.26 -14.54
C HIS A 45 14.20 21.10 -14.39
N MET A 46 15.40 21.38 -13.89
CA MET A 46 16.44 20.36 -13.70
C MET A 46 16.14 19.38 -12.57
N LEU A 47 15.20 19.64 -11.67
CA LEU A 47 14.77 18.62 -10.69
C LEU A 47 14.09 17.44 -11.39
N PHE A 48 13.32 17.73 -12.44
CA PHE A 48 12.46 16.76 -13.12
C PHE A 48 13.04 16.25 -14.44
N GLU A 49 13.84 17.07 -15.13
CA GLU A 49 14.42 16.73 -16.43
C GLU A 49 15.94 16.72 -16.37
N LYS A 50 16.56 15.81 -17.13
CA LYS A 50 18.01 15.86 -17.37
C LYS A 50 18.32 16.96 -18.38
N VAL A 51 19.19 17.87 -18.00
CA VAL A 51 19.65 18.98 -18.85
C VAL A 51 21.11 18.72 -19.18
N PRO A 52 21.51 18.68 -20.47
CA PRO A 52 22.90 18.48 -20.86
C PRO A 52 23.77 19.61 -20.28
N LEU A 53 25.00 19.29 -19.88
CA LEU A 53 26.00 20.20 -19.28
C LEU A 53 25.72 20.66 -17.83
N LEU A 54 24.55 20.38 -17.26
CA LEU A 54 24.24 20.74 -15.87
C LEU A 54 24.29 19.50 -14.96
N TYR A 55 25.33 19.44 -14.13
CA TYR A 55 25.47 18.42 -13.09
C TYR A 55 24.33 18.53 -12.07
N GLY A 56 23.81 17.38 -11.63
CA GLY A 56 22.68 17.32 -10.72
C GLY A 56 21.31 17.57 -11.36
N SER A 57 21.19 17.45 -12.69
CA SER A 57 19.90 17.46 -13.37
C SER A 57 19.23 16.07 -13.37
N GLY A 58 17.90 16.04 -13.37
CA GLY A 58 17.06 14.84 -13.27
C GLY A 58 17.14 14.14 -11.91
N VAL A 59 17.25 14.87 -10.80
CA VAL A 59 17.41 14.29 -9.46
C VAL A 59 16.26 13.36 -9.07
N ILE A 60 15.01 13.75 -9.36
CA ILE A 60 13.82 12.97 -9.00
C ILE A 60 13.81 11.60 -9.70
N PRO A 61 13.89 11.51 -11.05
CA PRO A 61 13.95 10.20 -11.70
C PRO A 61 15.23 9.42 -11.37
N ALA A 62 16.35 10.10 -11.06
CA ALA A 62 17.59 9.42 -10.66
C ALA A 62 17.48 8.72 -9.29
N ARG A 63 16.66 9.23 -8.37
CA ARG A 63 16.40 8.63 -7.05
C ARG A 63 15.18 7.71 -7.02
N PHE A 64 14.73 7.23 -8.19
CA PHE A 64 13.55 6.36 -8.31
C PHE A 64 13.58 5.16 -7.35
N SER A 65 14.75 4.50 -7.19
CA SER A 65 14.88 3.36 -6.27
C SER A 65 14.62 3.74 -4.81
N GLU A 66 15.06 4.92 -4.38
CA GLU A 66 14.84 5.41 -3.01
C GLU A 66 13.35 5.73 -2.80
N PHE A 67 12.68 6.31 -3.80
CA PHE A 67 11.24 6.53 -3.75
C PHE A 67 10.46 5.21 -3.68
N LYS A 68 10.82 4.22 -4.50
CA LYS A 68 10.19 2.90 -4.48
C LYS A 68 10.30 2.26 -3.09
N GLN A 69 11.49 2.30 -2.50
CA GLN A 69 11.71 1.77 -1.16
C GLN A 69 10.92 2.55 -0.10
N GLY A 70 10.93 3.88 -0.16
CA GLY A 70 10.19 4.72 0.79
C GLY A 70 8.67 4.47 0.74
N ILE A 71 8.11 4.20 -0.44
CA ILE A 71 6.70 3.82 -0.58
C ILE A 71 6.46 2.44 0.04
N TYR A 72 7.35 1.47 -0.20
CA TYR A 72 7.26 0.14 0.43
C TYR A 72 7.25 0.24 1.96
N ASP A 73 8.22 0.96 2.52
CA ASP A 73 8.37 1.13 3.96
C ASP A 73 7.15 1.86 4.57
N LEU A 74 6.61 2.84 3.87
CA LEU A 74 5.39 3.54 4.28
C LEU A 74 4.18 2.60 4.28
N ILE A 75 3.99 1.83 3.20
CA ILE A 75 2.86 0.90 3.09
C ILE A 75 2.96 -0.20 4.15
N MET A 76 4.10 -0.88 4.23
CA MET A 76 4.29 -1.99 5.15
C MET A 76 4.39 -1.54 6.60
N GLY A 77 5.04 -0.41 6.86
CA GLY A 77 5.23 0.12 8.21
C GLY A 77 4.00 0.82 8.78
N GLN A 78 3.24 1.55 7.95
CA GLN A 78 2.11 2.35 8.45
C GLN A 78 0.75 1.69 8.22
N PHE A 79 0.56 0.92 7.15
CA PHE A 79 -0.74 0.31 6.85
C PHE A 79 -0.78 -1.17 7.22
N PHE A 80 0.27 -1.92 6.91
CA PHE A 80 0.33 -3.38 7.12
C PHE A 80 1.34 -3.80 8.21
N SER A 81 1.50 -2.95 9.23
CA SER A 81 2.22 -3.34 10.44
C SER A 81 1.50 -4.48 11.16
N LYS A 82 2.23 -5.23 11.98
CA LYS A 82 1.64 -6.35 12.72
C LYS A 82 0.51 -5.85 13.62
N GLU A 83 0.70 -4.71 14.27
CA GLU A 83 -0.25 -4.08 15.17
C GLU A 83 -1.53 -3.64 14.43
N ASN A 84 -1.40 -3.03 13.25
CA ASN A 84 -2.54 -2.58 12.47
C ASN A 84 -3.32 -3.75 11.86
N LEU A 85 -2.62 -4.81 11.41
CA LEU A 85 -3.26 -6.04 10.97
C LEU A 85 -4.02 -6.74 12.11
N GLN A 86 -3.44 -6.78 13.32
CA GLN A 86 -4.12 -7.29 14.52
C GLN A 86 -5.40 -6.50 14.81
N ARG A 87 -5.33 -5.17 14.78
CA ARG A 87 -6.50 -4.31 15.00
C ARG A 87 -7.56 -4.50 13.94
N LEU A 88 -7.19 -4.53 12.65
CA LEU A 88 -8.13 -4.71 11.54
C LEU A 88 -8.85 -6.05 11.64
N LEU A 89 -8.12 -7.13 11.94
CA LEU A 89 -8.71 -8.43 12.16
C LEU A 89 -9.65 -8.38 13.37
N ALA A 90 -9.25 -7.79 14.50
CA ALA A 90 -10.12 -7.67 15.67
C ALA A 90 -11.41 -6.86 15.40
N GLU A 91 -11.33 -5.75 14.66
CA GLU A 91 -12.48 -4.89 14.33
C GLU A 91 -13.51 -5.56 13.42
N GLN A 92 -13.09 -6.45 12.50
CA GLN A 92 -14.03 -7.22 11.66
C GLN A 92 -14.91 -8.20 12.46
N HIS A 93 -14.58 -8.48 13.73
CA HIS A 93 -15.35 -9.40 14.56
C HIS A 93 -16.55 -8.75 15.25
N ASP A 94 -16.58 -7.42 15.36
CA ASP A 94 -17.66 -6.70 16.04
C ASP A 94 -18.85 -6.38 15.12
N GLN A 95 -18.68 -6.49 13.79
CA GLN A 95 -19.71 -6.05 12.83
C GLN A 95 -20.45 -7.12 12.05
N ASP A 96 -20.00 -8.37 11.94
CA ASP A 96 -20.87 -9.42 11.39
C ASP A 96 -20.38 -10.81 11.73
N VAL A 97 -21.34 -11.66 12.06
CA VAL A 97 -21.18 -13.08 12.35
C VAL A 97 -20.77 -13.78 11.05
N VAL A 98 -19.49 -13.74 10.69
CA VAL A 98 -18.95 -14.74 9.75
C VAL A 98 -18.95 -16.07 10.52
N SER A 99 -20.11 -16.75 10.53
CA SER A 99 -20.17 -18.15 10.91
C SER A 99 -19.42 -18.92 9.83
N LEU A 100 -18.40 -19.68 10.24
CA LEU A 100 -17.74 -20.57 9.31
C LEU A 100 -18.74 -21.68 8.96
N LYS A 101 -19.16 -21.74 7.70
CA LYS A 101 -20.00 -22.83 7.21
C LYS A 101 -19.13 -24.07 7.01
N LEU A 102 -19.12 -24.96 7.99
CA LEU A 102 -18.33 -26.19 7.94
C LEU A 102 -19.03 -27.32 7.18
N ALA A 103 -20.32 -27.19 6.89
CA ALA A 103 -21.08 -28.22 6.17
C ALA A 103 -20.42 -28.70 4.87
N PRO A 104 -19.92 -27.83 3.97
CA PRO A 104 -19.26 -28.27 2.74
C PRO A 104 -17.96 -29.04 2.98
N VAL A 105 -17.28 -28.76 4.10
CA VAL A 105 -16.05 -29.47 4.48
C VAL A 105 -16.39 -30.86 5.01
N ILE A 106 -17.42 -30.97 5.86
CA ILE A 106 -17.87 -32.24 6.44
C ILE A 106 -18.41 -33.18 5.36
N GLU A 107 -19.19 -32.65 4.41
CA GLU A 107 -19.72 -33.42 3.27
C GLU A 107 -18.63 -33.91 2.31
N ALA A 108 -17.48 -33.22 2.25
CA ALA A 108 -16.37 -33.60 1.39
C ALA A 108 -15.43 -34.66 2.01
N ILE A 109 -15.59 -34.98 3.30
CA ILE A 109 -14.74 -35.93 4.02
C ILE A 109 -15.35 -37.33 3.98
N ASP A 110 -14.52 -38.36 3.78
CA ASP A 110 -14.93 -39.76 3.90
C ASP A 110 -15.04 -40.16 5.38
N LEU A 111 -16.27 -40.43 5.84
CA LEU A 111 -16.56 -40.88 7.20
C LEU A 111 -16.58 -42.41 7.35
N SER A 112 -16.30 -43.17 6.29
CA SER A 112 -16.22 -44.64 6.33
C SER A 112 -15.31 -45.17 7.45
N PRO A 113 -14.13 -44.58 7.74
CA PRO A 113 -13.27 -45.06 8.82
C PRO A 113 -13.93 -45.02 10.20
N ALA A 114 -14.86 -44.09 10.44
CA ALA A 114 -15.59 -44.01 11.71
C ALA A 114 -16.53 -45.20 11.91
N PHE A 115 -17.17 -45.66 10.82
CA PHE A 115 -18.00 -46.87 10.87
C PHE A 115 -17.15 -48.13 11.09
N ASP A 116 -16.01 -48.23 10.41
CA ASP A 116 -15.11 -49.37 10.55
C ASP A 116 -14.55 -49.46 11.98
N ALA A 117 -14.21 -48.32 12.60
CA ALA A 117 -13.79 -48.23 13.99
C ALA A 117 -14.91 -48.62 14.98
N LEU A 118 -16.16 -48.25 14.69
CA LEU A 118 -17.32 -48.68 15.45
C LEU A 118 -17.50 -50.20 15.34
N LEU A 119 -17.36 -50.76 14.15
CA LEU A 119 -17.48 -52.20 13.91
C LEU A 119 -16.42 -52.99 14.69
N GLU A 120 -15.17 -52.54 14.67
CA GLU A 120 -14.07 -53.13 15.43
C GLU A 120 -14.34 -53.07 16.94
N THR A 121 -14.82 -51.93 17.44
CA THR A 121 -15.14 -51.75 18.86
C THR A 121 -16.27 -52.68 19.29
N VAL A 122 -17.33 -52.81 18.48
CA VAL A 122 -18.45 -53.71 18.74
C VAL A 122 -17.99 -55.17 18.75
N GLN A 123 -17.15 -55.59 17.80
CA GLN A 123 -16.59 -56.95 17.77
C GLN A 123 -15.76 -57.29 19.01
N LYS A 124 -14.99 -56.33 19.54
CA LYS A 124 -14.19 -56.51 20.76
C LYS A 124 -15.01 -56.43 22.04
N SER A 125 -16.25 -55.95 21.98
CA SER A 125 -17.13 -55.83 23.14
C SER A 125 -17.86 -57.14 23.47
N SER A 126 -18.53 -57.18 24.63
CA SER A 126 -19.44 -58.27 25.00
C SER A 126 -20.56 -58.51 23.98
N LEU A 127 -20.91 -57.48 23.21
CA LEU A 127 -21.90 -57.51 22.14
C LEU A 127 -21.38 -58.24 20.88
N GLY A 128 -20.06 -58.25 20.66
CA GLY A 128 -19.42 -58.95 19.54
C GLY A 128 -19.55 -60.47 19.63
N GLY A 129 -19.39 -61.02 20.84
CA GLY A 129 -19.60 -62.45 21.09
C GLY A 129 -21.05 -62.90 20.83
N MET A 130 -22.02 -62.04 21.16
CA MET A 130 -23.44 -62.28 20.85
C MET A 130 -23.71 -62.17 19.35
N LEU A 131 -23.17 -61.14 18.68
CA LEU A 131 -23.30 -60.95 17.23
C LEU A 131 -22.69 -62.10 16.42
N ALA A 132 -21.59 -62.69 16.88
CA ALA A 132 -20.98 -63.87 16.24
C ALA A 132 -21.95 -65.06 16.13
N MET A 133 -22.88 -65.20 17.08
CA MET A 133 -23.90 -66.26 17.04
C MET A 133 -25.00 -66.01 16.00
N PHE A 134 -25.18 -64.77 15.55
CA PHE A 134 -26.23 -64.35 14.60
C PHE A 134 -25.69 -63.95 13.22
N GLY A 135 -24.49 -64.40 12.83
CA GLY A 135 -23.89 -64.11 11.52
C GLY A 135 -22.76 -63.07 11.53
N GLY A 136 -22.35 -62.62 12.72
CA GLY A 136 -21.16 -61.79 12.92
C GLY A 136 -21.32 -60.35 12.44
N ALA A 137 -20.18 -59.65 12.35
CA ALA A 137 -20.12 -58.23 12.00
C ALA A 137 -20.65 -57.88 10.60
N GLN A 138 -20.77 -58.88 9.71
CA GLN A 138 -21.33 -58.72 8.37
C GLN A 138 -22.80 -58.29 8.40
N MET A 139 -23.52 -58.59 9.48
CA MET A 139 -24.91 -58.13 9.69
C MET A 139 -25.04 -56.62 9.87
N LEU A 140 -23.95 -55.93 10.24
CA LEU A 140 -23.97 -54.49 10.48
C LEU A 140 -23.62 -53.70 9.21
N VAL A 141 -23.07 -54.33 8.17
CA VAL A 141 -22.68 -53.68 6.91
C VAL A 141 -23.81 -52.86 6.26
N PRO A 142 -25.08 -53.33 6.21
CA PRO A 142 -26.18 -52.54 5.66
C PRO A 142 -26.47 -51.23 6.43
N LEU A 143 -25.94 -51.09 7.64
CA LEU A 143 -26.09 -49.89 8.46
C LEU A 143 -24.97 -48.86 8.23
N LYS A 144 -23.99 -49.15 7.36
CA LYS A 144 -22.87 -48.26 7.10
C LYS A 144 -23.31 -46.91 6.55
N GLU A 145 -24.05 -46.92 5.45
CA GLU A 145 -24.59 -45.73 4.80
C GLU A 145 -25.48 -44.89 5.74
N PRO A 146 -26.51 -45.45 6.42
CA PRO A 146 -27.33 -44.65 7.32
C PRO A 146 -26.57 -44.17 8.57
N PHE A 147 -25.52 -44.87 9.00
CA PHE A 147 -24.63 -44.37 10.05
C PHE A 147 -23.84 -43.15 9.56
N ILE A 148 -23.23 -43.24 8.38
CA ILE A 148 -22.44 -42.15 7.79
C ILE A 148 -23.30 -40.90 7.58
N GLU A 149 -24.52 -41.05 7.04
CA GLU A 149 -25.45 -39.93 6.84
C GLU A 149 -25.84 -39.26 8.17
N ASN A 150 -26.17 -40.04 9.19
CA ASN A 150 -26.53 -39.50 10.50
C ASN A 150 -25.32 -38.83 11.18
N LEU A 151 -24.15 -39.43 11.08
CA LEU A 151 -22.92 -38.87 11.63
C LEU A 151 -22.58 -37.54 10.96
N SER A 152 -22.65 -37.46 9.63
CA SER A 152 -22.45 -36.21 8.89
C SER A 152 -23.41 -35.12 9.37
N ARG A 153 -24.71 -35.42 9.48
CA ARG A 153 -25.71 -34.46 9.98
C ARG A 153 -25.40 -33.98 11.40
N SER A 154 -25.07 -34.89 12.31
CA SER A 154 -24.73 -34.53 13.69
C SER A 154 -23.46 -33.69 13.77
N LEU A 155 -22.46 -33.95 12.92
CA LEU A 155 -21.25 -33.13 12.84
C LEU A 155 -21.55 -31.73 12.31
N ILE A 156 -22.44 -31.60 11.32
CA ILE A 156 -22.88 -30.30 10.78
C ILE A 156 -23.59 -29.49 11.87
N GLU A 157 -24.56 -30.09 12.57
CA GLU A 157 -25.27 -29.44 13.67
C GLU A 157 -24.32 -29.02 14.81
N LEU A 158 -23.36 -29.88 15.15
CA LEU A 158 -22.35 -29.57 16.17
C LEU A 158 -21.41 -28.45 15.71
N ALA A 159 -21.00 -28.45 14.44
CA ALA A 159 -20.15 -27.43 13.88
C ALA A 159 -20.83 -26.06 13.82
N ASP A 160 -22.15 -26.02 13.63
CA ASP A 160 -22.96 -24.80 13.66
C ASP A 160 -23.30 -24.34 15.10
N SER A 161 -22.96 -25.14 16.11
CA SER A 161 -23.19 -24.76 17.51
C SER A 161 -22.38 -23.51 17.90
N PRO A 162 -22.94 -22.62 18.75
CA PRO A 162 -22.26 -21.39 19.17
C PRO A 162 -20.93 -21.66 19.86
N GLU A 163 -20.86 -22.73 20.64
CA GLU A 163 -19.68 -23.14 21.41
C GLU A 163 -18.51 -23.51 20.49
N VAL A 164 -18.78 -24.34 19.48
CA VAL A 164 -17.76 -24.77 18.51
C VAL A 164 -17.32 -23.60 17.63
N GLN A 165 -18.27 -22.79 17.14
CA GLN A 165 -17.96 -21.59 16.37
C GLN A 165 -17.07 -20.61 17.16
N GLN A 166 -17.32 -20.45 18.46
CA GLN A 166 -16.50 -19.58 19.32
C GLN A 166 -15.09 -20.15 19.54
N GLN A 167 -14.96 -21.46 19.75
CA GLN A 167 -13.65 -22.10 19.90
C GLN A 167 -12.82 -22.04 18.61
N ILE A 168 -13.44 -22.27 17.45
CA ILE A 168 -12.76 -22.15 16.16
C ILE A 168 -12.26 -20.71 15.95
N LYS A 169 -13.09 -19.70 16.26
CA LYS A 169 -12.68 -18.29 16.19
C LYS A 169 -11.46 -18.02 17.07
N ASN A 170 -11.50 -18.44 18.33
CA ASN A 170 -10.38 -18.23 19.27
C ASN A 170 -9.06 -18.84 18.77
N GLN A 171 -9.12 -19.96 18.03
CA GLN A 171 -7.94 -20.56 17.40
C GLN A 171 -7.45 -19.76 16.18
N LEU A 172 -8.36 -19.27 15.32
CA LEU A 172 -8.01 -18.41 14.18
C LEU A 172 -7.37 -17.07 14.58
N HIS A 173 -7.71 -16.58 15.78
CA HIS A 173 -7.16 -15.37 16.38
C HIS A 173 -5.72 -15.47 16.88
N GLN A 174 -5.14 -16.68 16.92
CA GLN A 174 -3.75 -16.83 17.29
C GLN A 174 -2.85 -16.21 16.21
N GLY A 175 -1.79 -15.51 16.64
CA GLY A 175 -0.95 -14.62 15.82
C GLY A 175 -0.36 -15.24 14.54
N ASP A 176 -0.42 -16.56 14.40
CA ASP A 176 -0.01 -17.34 13.24
C ASP A 176 -0.66 -16.84 11.94
N THR A 177 -1.93 -16.41 11.97
CA THR A 177 -2.60 -15.89 10.76
C THR A 177 -1.91 -14.64 10.21
N ILE A 178 -1.41 -13.76 11.08
CA ILE A 178 -0.78 -12.50 10.66
C ILE A 178 0.62 -12.74 10.12
N ASP A 179 1.37 -13.64 10.76
CA ASP A 179 2.69 -14.04 10.29
C ASP A 179 2.62 -14.77 8.93
N LEU A 180 1.48 -15.39 8.61
CA LEU A 180 1.21 -15.97 7.28
C LEU A 180 0.73 -14.94 6.24
N LEU A 181 -0.09 -13.96 6.64
CA LEU A 181 -0.69 -12.98 5.71
C LEU A 181 0.26 -11.85 5.36
N GLN A 182 1.02 -11.32 6.32
CA GLN A 182 1.95 -10.21 6.10
C GLN A 182 2.93 -10.44 4.94
N PRO A 183 3.62 -11.60 4.82
CA PRO A 183 4.54 -11.83 3.69
C PRO A 183 3.81 -11.95 2.35
N LYS A 184 2.57 -12.45 2.32
CA LYS A 184 1.76 -12.49 1.09
C LYS A 184 1.39 -11.08 0.63
N ILE A 185 0.98 -10.22 1.56
CA ILE A 185 0.68 -8.81 1.27
C ILE A 185 1.94 -8.10 0.78
N ALA A 186 3.08 -8.30 1.48
CA ALA A 186 4.36 -7.72 1.09
C ALA A 186 4.74 -8.09 -0.35
N ALA A 187 4.59 -9.35 -0.75
CA ALA A 187 4.86 -9.81 -2.11
C ALA A 187 3.94 -9.13 -3.16
N VAL A 188 2.66 -8.93 -2.84
CA VAL A 188 1.73 -8.20 -3.73
C VAL A 188 2.14 -6.74 -3.87
N VAL A 189 2.46 -6.08 -2.75
CA VAL A 189 2.91 -4.69 -2.74
C VAL A 189 4.20 -4.55 -3.55
N GLU A 190 5.18 -5.42 -3.31
CA GLU A 190 6.45 -5.42 -4.03
C GLU A 190 6.26 -5.63 -5.54
N GLY A 191 5.36 -6.53 -5.94
CA GLY A 191 4.98 -6.73 -7.34
C GLY A 191 4.41 -5.46 -7.98
N ARG A 192 3.50 -4.76 -7.30
CA ARG A 192 2.94 -3.49 -7.80
C ARG A 192 3.97 -2.37 -7.83
N LEU A 193 4.89 -2.33 -6.86
CA LEU A 193 6.00 -1.38 -6.86
C LEU A 193 7.01 -1.68 -7.97
N ALA A 194 7.15 -2.93 -8.40
CA ALA A 194 8.00 -3.30 -9.52
C ALA A 194 7.48 -2.80 -10.87
N GLU A 195 6.16 -2.59 -10.99
CA GLU A 195 5.53 -1.99 -12.17
C GLU A 195 5.69 -0.46 -12.24
N LEU A 196 6.13 0.18 -11.15
CA LEU A 196 6.38 1.62 -11.15
C LEU A 196 7.53 1.97 -12.09
N THR A 197 7.35 3.04 -12.85
CA THR A 197 8.39 3.62 -13.69
C THR A 197 8.90 4.94 -13.11
N PRO A 198 10.12 5.39 -13.48
CA PRO A 198 10.61 6.71 -13.12
C PRO A 198 9.69 7.86 -13.56
N GLU A 199 9.01 7.70 -14.70
CA GLU A 199 8.05 8.70 -15.21
C GLU A 199 6.83 8.83 -14.32
N MET A 200 6.26 7.72 -13.84
CA MET A 200 5.13 7.75 -12.91
C MET A 200 5.48 8.47 -11.60
N VAL A 201 6.67 8.21 -11.05
CA VAL A 201 7.13 8.89 -9.82
C VAL A 201 7.35 10.39 -10.07
N LYS A 202 7.95 10.74 -11.21
CA LYS A 202 8.10 12.14 -11.63
C LYS A 202 6.74 12.83 -11.69
N ASP A 203 5.74 12.20 -12.31
CA ASP A 203 4.39 12.78 -12.43
C ASP A 203 3.70 12.98 -11.08
N ILE A 204 3.77 11.97 -10.19
CA ILE A 204 3.22 12.05 -8.83
C ILE A 204 3.86 13.22 -8.06
N VAL A 205 5.19 13.26 -8.01
CA VAL A 205 5.92 14.32 -7.29
C VAL A 205 5.62 15.68 -7.91
N GLN A 206 5.69 15.78 -9.24
CA GLN A 206 5.43 17.02 -9.95
C GLN A 206 4.02 17.54 -9.69
N GLN A 207 3.00 16.68 -9.66
CA GLN A 207 1.63 17.08 -9.33
C GLN A 207 1.53 17.63 -7.91
N MET A 208 2.23 17.04 -6.94
CA MET A 208 2.23 17.48 -5.55
C MET A 208 2.94 18.82 -5.33
N ILE A 209 4.13 19.02 -5.91
CA ILE A 209 5.00 20.16 -5.55
C ILE A 209 5.02 21.31 -6.56
N ARG A 210 4.63 21.10 -7.82
CA ARG A 210 4.75 22.11 -8.89
C ARG A 210 4.00 23.41 -8.56
N GLN A 211 2.87 23.34 -7.87
CA GLN A 211 2.11 24.53 -7.46
C GLN A 211 2.88 25.40 -6.45
N HIS A 212 3.67 24.77 -5.60
CA HIS A 212 4.47 25.43 -4.56
C HIS A 212 5.81 25.91 -5.11
N LEU A 213 6.46 25.14 -5.98
CA LEU A 213 7.73 25.51 -6.60
C LEU A 213 7.65 26.79 -7.43
N GLY A 214 6.50 27.09 -8.05
CA GLY A 214 6.31 28.32 -8.81
C GLY A 214 6.56 29.60 -8.00
N TRP A 215 6.37 29.58 -6.67
CA TRP A 215 6.70 30.71 -5.80
C TRP A 215 8.18 30.99 -5.70
N LEU A 216 9.02 29.97 -5.81
CA LEU A 216 10.47 30.10 -5.74
C LEU A 216 10.96 31.00 -6.89
N VAL A 217 10.31 30.92 -8.07
CA VAL A 217 10.63 31.80 -9.22
C VAL A 217 10.21 33.25 -8.95
N VAL A 218 9.03 33.45 -8.36
CA VAL A 218 8.54 34.78 -7.97
C VAL A 218 9.52 35.44 -7.00
N TRP A 219 9.94 34.71 -5.96
CA TRP A 219 10.91 35.20 -4.99
C TRP A 219 12.30 35.41 -5.59
N GLY A 220 12.75 34.54 -6.49
CA GLY A 220 13.99 34.76 -7.25
C GLY A 220 13.96 36.10 -8.02
N GLY A 221 12.81 36.44 -8.63
CA GLY A 221 12.60 37.73 -9.27
C GLY A 221 12.57 38.91 -8.29
N VAL A 222 11.86 38.78 -7.17
CA VAL A 222 11.75 39.86 -6.15
C VAL A 222 13.09 40.13 -5.47
N PHE A 223 13.79 39.09 -5.01
CA PHE A 223 15.12 39.26 -4.39
C PHE A 223 16.15 39.73 -5.41
N GLY A 224 16.10 39.23 -6.65
CA GLY A 224 16.92 39.76 -7.73
C GLY A 224 16.70 41.25 -7.95
N ALA A 225 15.44 41.70 -8.01
CA ALA A 225 15.10 43.11 -8.14
C ALA A 225 15.68 43.95 -6.98
N LEU A 226 15.49 43.51 -5.74
CA LEU A 226 16.03 44.18 -4.57
C LEU A 226 17.55 44.29 -4.62
N ILE A 227 18.26 43.20 -4.93
CA ILE A 227 19.72 43.19 -5.06
C ILE A 227 20.17 44.13 -6.17
N GLY A 228 19.53 44.09 -7.35
CA GLY A 228 19.85 44.98 -8.46
C GLY A 228 19.66 46.46 -8.09
N LEU A 229 18.58 46.77 -7.38
CA LEU A 229 18.31 48.12 -6.88
C LEU A 229 19.39 48.57 -5.89
N PHE A 230 19.71 47.76 -4.88
CA PHE A 230 20.77 48.08 -3.92
C PHE A 230 22.14 48.23 -4.59
N SER A 231 22.50 47.37 -5.55
CA SER A 231 23.76 47.46 -6.28
C SER A 231 23.90 48.72 -7.13
N SER A 232 22.77 49.34 -7.50
CA SER A 232 22.76 50.55 -8.31
C SER A 232 22.79 51.84 -7.48
N ILE A 233 22.36 51.77 -6.21
CA ILE A 233 22.31 52.91 -5.29
C ILE A 233 23.56 53.00 -4.42
N LEU A 234 24.17 51.86 -4.06
CA LEU A 234 25.48 51.87 -3.43
C LEU A 234 26.55 52.14 -4.50
N PRO A 235 27.30 53.26 -4.43
CA PRO A 235 28.48 53.42 -5.26
C PRO A 235 29.45 52.27 -4.94
N ALA A 236 30.02 51.65 -5.98
CA ALA A 236 31.12 50.72 -5.82
C ALA A 236 32.25 51.45 -5.07
N ILE A 237 32.51 51.02 -3.83
CA ILE A 237 33.64 51.50 -3.01
C ILE A 237 34.92 50.95 -3.62
#